data_AF-A0A971CBX7-F1
#
_entry.id   AF-A0A971CBX7-F1
#
_cell.length_a   1.000
_cell.length_b   1.000
_cell.length_c   1.000
_cell.angle_alpha   90.00
_cell.angle_beta   90.00
_cell.angle_gamma   90.00
#
_symmetry.space_group_name_H-M   'P 1'
#
loop_
_entity.id
_entity.type
_entity.pdbx_description
1 polymer ?
#
loop_
_entity_poly.entity_id
_entity_poly.type
_entity_poly.pdbx_seq_one_letter_code
_entity_poly.pdbx_strand_id
1 'polypeptide(L)'
;MKFQNIIDWLEFVNETSIENLNEIFHSEYGVYFSLENYERLIIKESLLTHIKNKLSQTDIEEKFWNSILNYIHTNSLTEKILNYLIDNKIALLALGHHSLDDIYLWKLVDDVDEAVLTLGKRYCLNNKYSTLEFKEFLKKFSNNKWLWETLINLKCPDIDKQRELRKLLFSNTSFDDLKNAFIEEKISLKLRSVKRERIIRKYYNMNNPKYWNAIAQNPSTPIDILSELVDLKNSKYANQIRKNAKNNLQKKLNV
;
A
#
# COMPACT_ATOMS: atom_id res chain seq x y z
N MET A 1 8.53 -33.88 3.59
CA MET A 1 7.43 -34.39 2.74
C MET A 1 7.03 -33.30 1.76
N LYS A 2 6.59 -33.64 0.54
CA LYS A 2 6.13 -32.67 -0.47
C LYS A 2 4.68 -32.98 -0.84
N PHE A 3 3.90 -31.94 -1.09
CA PHE A 3 2.49 -31.98 -1.42
C PHE A 3 2.25 -31.15 -2.68
N GLN A 4 1.32 -31.60 -3.54
CA GLN A 4 1.08 -30.91 -4.79
C GLN A 4 0.54 -29.49 -4.54
N ASN A 5 -0.32 -29.33 -3.54
CA ASN A 5 -1.00 -28.08 -3.23
C ASN A 5 -1.51 -28.05 -1.76
N ILE A 6 -2.12 -26.93 -1.37
CA ILE A 6 -2.60 -26.71 0.01
C ILE A 6 -3.72 -27.67 0.45
N ILE A 7 -4.55 -28.18 -0.47
CA ILE A 7 -5.63 -29.13 -0.14
C ILE A 7 -5.01 -30.44 0.36
N ASP A 8 -4.08 -31.03 -0.38
CA ASP A 8 -3.42 -32.28 -0.01
C ASP A 8 -2.71 -32.16 1.35
N TRP A 9 -2.08 -31.01 1.58
CA TRP A 9 -1.42 -30.73 2.86
C TRP A 9 -2.44 -30.61 4.00
N LEU A 10 -3.59 -29.97 3.79
CA LEU A 10 -4.66 -29.87 4.78
C LEU A 10 -5.32 -31.23 5.07
N GLU A 11 -5.48 -32.09 4.06
CA GLU A 11 -5.97 -33.46 4.24
C GLU A 11 -5.00 -34.28 5.08
N PHE A 12 -3.70 -34.17 4.83
CA PHE A 12 -2.69 -34.79 5.70
C PHE A 12 -2.76 -34.28 7.14
N VAL A 13 -2.90 -32.96 7.35
CA VAL A 13 -3.07 -32.40 8.70
C VAL A 13 -4.34 -32.92 9.36
N ASN A 14 -5.42 -33.08 8.59
CA ASN A 14 -6.69 -33.59 9.06
C ASN A 14 -6.55 -35.03 9.62
N GLU A 15 -5.73 -35.86 8.99
CA GLU A 15 -5.49 -37.27 9.38
C GLU A 15 -4.39 -37.46 10.44
N THR A 16 -3.46 -36.52 10.57
CA THR A 16 -2.28 -36.64 11.45
C THR A 16 -2.58 -36.31 12.92
N SER A 17 -2.11 -37.08 13.90
CA SER A 17 -2.35 -36.76 15.32
C SER A 17 -1.72 -35.43 15.75
N ILE A 18 -2.23 -34.80 16.82
CA ILE A 18 -1.73 -33.51 17.30
C ILE A 18 -0.27 -33.61 17.76
N GLU A 19 0.12 -34.72 18.37
CA GLU A 19 1.50 -34.97 18.81
C GLU A 19 2.46 -34.94 17.62
N ASN A 20 2.10 -35.62 16.53
CA ASN A 20 2.92 -35.64 15.31
C ASN A 20 2.93 -34.27 14.60
N LEU A 21 1.84 -33.52 14.65
CA LEU A 21 1.79 -32.17 14.09
C LEU A 21 2.73 -31.21 14.84
N ASN A 22 2.83 -31.33 16.16
CA ASN A 22 3.77 -30.53 16.95
C ASN A 22 5.21 -30.72 16.46
N GLU A 23 5.64 -31.97 16.24
CA GLU A 23 6.99 -32.26 15.70
C GLU A 23 7.22 -31.60 14.34
N ILE A 24 6.21 -31.64 13.46
CA ILE A 24 6.28 -31.05 12.12
C ILE A 24 6.40 -29.52 12.20
N PHE A 25 5.60 -28.86 13.04
CA PHE A 25 5.64 -27.40 13.19
C PHE A 25 6.83 -26.87 13.99
N HIS A 26 7.50 -27.72 14.77
CA HIS A 26 8.76 -27.40 15.44
C HIS A 26 9.99 -27.63 14.55
N SER A 27 9.89 -28.51 13.56
CA SER A 27 10.91 -28.67 12.53
C SER A 27 10.90 -27.49 11.54
N GLU A 28 12.02 -27.16 10.91
CA GLU A 28 12.14 -26.05 9.94
C GLU A 28 11.25 -26.20 8.66
N TYR A 29 10.38 -27.20 8.61
CA TYR A 29 9.53 -27.56 7.48
C TYR A 29 8.11 -26.97 7.58
N GLY A 30 8.02 -25.64 7.58
CA GLY A 30 6.72 -24.96 7.43
C GLY A 30 6.01 -25.32 6.11
N VAL A 31 4.71 -24.99 6.01
CA VAL A 31 3.86 -25.21 4.81
C VAL A 31 4.58 -24.81 3.52
N TYR A 32 5.26 -23.65 3.53
CA TYR A 32 6.02 -23.14 2.39
C TYR A 32 7.03 -24.15 1.82
N PHE A 33 7.75 -24.88 2.67
CA PHE A 33 8.73 -25.87 2.21
C PHE A 33 8.10 -27.19 1.77
N SER A 34 6.82 -27.37 2.04
CA SER A 34 6.10 -28.62 1.80
C SER A 34 5.22 -28.54 0.54
N LEU A 35 4.86 -27.35 0.05
CA LEU A 35 4.05 -27.19 -1.16
C LEU A 35 4.89 -27.15 -2.44
N GLU A 36 4.37 -27.74 -3.52
CA GLU A 36 4.89 -27.57 -4.88
C GLU A 36 4.15 -26.46 -5.64
N ASN A 37 2.85 -26.31 -5.41
CA ASN A 37 2.03 -25.21 -5.91
C ASN A 37 1.58 -24.28 -4.77
N TYR A 38 1.82 -22.97 -4.97
CA TYR A 38 1.51 -21.90 -4.02
C TYR A 38 0.25 -21.10 -4.38
N GLU A 39 -0.53 -21.55 -5.36
CA GLU A 39 -1.80 -20.93 -5.74
C GLU A 39 -2.79 -20.92 -4.58
N ARG A 40 -3.60 -19.86 -4.52
CA ARG A 40 -4.70 -19.76 -3.55
C ARG A 40 -5.86 -20.62 -4.00
N LEU A 41 -6.19 -21.66 -3.22
CA LEU A 41 -7.26 -22.60 -3.55
C LEU A 41 -8.51 -22.40 -2.70
N ILE A 42 -9.65 -22.74 -3.27
CA ILE A 42 -10.92 -22.82 -2.54
C ILE A 42 -10.96 -24.18 -1.81
N ILE A 43 -10.88 -24.12 -0.49
CA ILE A 43 -11.01 -25.23 0.44
C ILE A 43 -12.47 -25.40 0.88
N LYS A 44 -12.90 -26.64 1.07
CA LYS A 44 -14.22 -26.98 1.63
C LYS A 44 -14.34 -26.52 3.09
N GLU A 45 -15.45 -25.88 3.43
CA GLU A 45 -15.73 -25.42 4.80
C GLU A 45 -15.65 -26.55 5.83
N SER A 46 -16.11 -27.75 5.48
CA SER A 46 -16.10 -28.91 6.39
C SER A 46 -14.68 -29.29 6.83
N LEU A 47 -13.71 -29.24 5.92
CA LEU A 47 -12.31 -29.55 6.20
C LEU A 47 -11.71 -28.49 7.14
N LEU A 48 -11.87 -27.20 6.80
CA LEU A 48 -11.37 -26.11 7.64
C LEU A 48 -12.02 -26.11 9.02
N THR A 49 -13.31 -26.43 9.12
CA THR A 49 -14.02 -26.52 10.40
C THR A 49 -13.51 -27.68 11.25
N HIS A 50 -13.25 -28.84 10.63
CA HIS A 50 -12.69 -29.99 11.35
C HIS A 50 -11.29 -29.68 11.87
N ILE A 51 -10.42 -29.12 11.04
CA ILE A 51 -9.06 -28.72 11.44
C ILE A 51 -9.10 -27.66 12.53
N LYS A 52 -9.96 -26.64 12.38
CA LYS A 52 -10.19 -25.61 13.40
C LYS A 52 -10.56 -26.24 14.75
N ASN A 53 -11.52 -27.17 14.77
CA ASN A 53 -11.92 -27.84 16.03
C ASN A 53 -10.82 -28.72 16.61
N LYS A 54 -10.02 -29.38 15.76
CA LYS A 54 -8.90 -30.23 16.17
C LYS A 54 -7.75 -29.43 16.78
N LEU A 55 -7.45 -28.25 16.22
CA LEU A 55 -6.32 -27.42 16.63
C LEU A 55 -6.68 -26.37 17.70
N SER A 56 -7.97 -26.15 17.95
CA SER A 56 -8.43 -25.13 18.91
C SER A 56 -7.74 -25.29 20.27
N GLN A 57 -7.19 -24.20 20.78
CA GLN A 57 -6.51 -24.13 22.10
C GLN A 57 -5.24 -24.99 22.19
N THR A 58 -4.66 -25.40 21.06
CA THR A 58 -3.34 -26.06 21.01
C THR A 58 -2.23 -25.06 20.75
N ASP A 59 -1.01 -25.37 21.18
CA ASP A 59 0.16 -24.49 21.03
C ASP A 59 0.58 -24.23 19.55
N ILE A 60 0.11 -25.07 18.63
CA ILE A 60 0.39 -24.93 17.19
C ILE A 60 -0.69 -24.18 16.42
N GLU A 61 -1.82 -23.86 17.04
CA GLU A 61 -2.98 -23.25 16.36
C GLU A 61 -2.59 -21.97 15.62
N GLU A 62 -1.97 -21.03 16.32
CA GLU A 62 -1.61 -19.75 15.74
C GLU A 62 -0.57 -19.90 14.62
N LYS A 63 0.42 -20.75 14.81
CA LYS A 63 1.45 -21.04 13.80
C LYS A 63 0.82 -21.67 12.55
N PHE A 64 -0.09 -22.61 12.76
CA PHE A 64 -0.84 -23.25 11.69
C PHE A 64 -1.58 -22.20 10.86
N TRP A 65 -2.46 -21.41 11.46
CA TRP A 65 -3.26 -20.41 10.72
C TRP A 65 -2.41 -19.37 10.02
N ASN A 66 -1.37 -18.84 10.67
CA ASN A 66 -0.44 -17.91 10.04
C ASN A 66 0.25 -18.51 8.80
N SER A 67 0.56 -19.80 8.84
CA SER A 67 1.25 -20.48 7.74
C SER A 67 0.34 -20.79 6.55
N ILE A 68 -0.96 -21.02 6.77
CA ILE A 68 -1.86 -21.49 5.71
C ILE A 68 -2.67 -20.39 5.03
N LEU A 69 -3.00 -19.31 5.75
CA LEU A 69 -3.99 -18.34 5.28
C LEU A 69 -3.58 -17.73 3.93
N ASN A 70 -2.29 -17.49 3.70
CA ASN A 70 -1.80 -16.94 2.42
C ASN A 70 -2.07 -17.83 1.19
N TYR A 71 -2.36 -19.12 1.39
CA TYR A 71 -2.65 -20.12 0.36
C TYR A 71 -4.15 -20.44 0.25
N ILE A 72 -4.98 -19.83 1.07
CA ILE A 72 -6.43 -20.07 1.08
C ILE A 72 -7.13 -18.91 0.39
N HIS A 73 -8.05 -19.24 -0.51
CA HIS A 73 -8.90 -18.23 -1.14
C HIS A 73 -9.93 -17.70 -0.13
N THR A 74 -10.24 -16.39 -0.17
CA THR A 74 -11.17 -15.75 0.78
C THR A 74 -12.54 -16.42 0.82
N ASN A 75 -13.04 -16.92 -0.32
CA ASN A 75 -14.30 -17.66 -0.42
C ASN A 75 -14.36 -18.95 0.44
N SER A 76 -13.24 -19.44 0.95
CA SER A 76 -13.19 -20.57 1.88
C SER A 76 -13.36 -20.17 3.34
N LEU A 77 -13.12 -18.91 3.66
CA LEU A 77 -13.21 -18.38 5.01
C LEU A 77 -14.66 -17.98 5.29
N THR A 78 -15.45 -18.95 5.76
CA THR A 78 -16.84 -18.68 6.13
C THR A 78 -16.91 -17.77 7.35
N GLU A 79 -18.08 -17.14 7.57
CA GLU A 79 -18.30 -16.25 8.71
C GLU A 79 -17.91 -16.90 10.05
N LYS A 80 -18.19 -18.19 10.22
CA LYS A 80 -17.82 -18.95 11.44
C LYS A 80 -16.32 -19.01 11.65
N ILE A 81 -15.55 -19.27 10.59
CA ILE A 81 -14.08 -19.34 10.65
C ILE A 81 -13.50 -17.94 10.86
N LEU A 82 -13.98 -16.95 10.12
CA LEU A 82 -13.51 -15.56 10.24
C LEU A 82 -13.75 -15.01 11.64
N ASN A 83 -14.98 -15.12 12.17
CA ASN A 83 -15.29 -14.67 13.53
C ASN A 83 -14.43 -15.41 14.56
N TYR A 84 -14.26 -16.73 14.42
CA TYR A 84 -13.40 -17.48 15.31
C TYR A 84 -11.96 -16.95 15.33
N LEU A 85 -11.34 -16.75 14.17
CA LEU A 85 -9.96 -16.27 14.09
C LEU A 85 -9.83 -14.84 14.63
N ILE A 86 -10.77 -13.96 14.30
CA ILE A 86 -10.76 -12.56 14.74
C ILE A 86 -10.98 -12.46 16.25
N ASP A 87 -12.02 -13.09 16.77
CA ASP A 87 -12.41 -13.00 18.18
C ASP A 87 -11.34 -13.58 19.12
N ASN A 88 -10.59 -14.59 18.64
CA ASN A 88 -9.47 -15.19 19.37
C ASN A 88 -8.10 -14.57 19.03
N LYS A 89 -8.07 -13.50 18.24
CA LYS A 89 -6.84 -12.80 17.82
C LYS A 89 -5.80 -13.68 17.10
N ILE A 90 -6.26 -14.64 16.31
CA ILE A 90 -5.41 -15.60 15.61
C ILE A 90 -5.07 -15.10 14.20
N ALA A 91 -3.78 -15.02 13.88
CA ALA A 91 -3.27 -14.71 12.55
C ALA A 91 -3.84 -13.42 11.92
N LEU A 92 -4.07 -12.39 12.75
CA LEU A 92 -4.74 -11.15 12.35
C LEU A 92 -4.03 -10.43 11.21
N LEU A 93 -2.69 -10.42 11.20
CA LEU A 93 -1.90 -9.80 10.13
C LEU A 93 -2.20 -10.46 8.76
N ALA A 94 -2.20 -11.81 8.73
CA ALA A 94 -2.54 -12.55 7.52
C ALA A 94 -3.97 -12.23 7.06
N LEU A 95 -4.93 -12.16 7.99
CA LEU A 95 -6.30 -11.76 7.68
C LEU A 95 -6.41 -10.32 7.15
N GLY A 96 -5.63 -9.37 7.69
CA GLY A 96 -5.59 -7.98 7.23
C GLY A 96 -5.12 -7.81 5.78
N HIS A 97 -4.29 -8.75 5.29
CA HIS A 97 -3.86 -8.80 3.89
C HIS A 97 -4.89 -9.44 2.94
N HIS A 98 -5.91 -10.12 3.46
CA HIS A 98 -6.95 -10.72 2.63
C HIS A 98 -7.96 -9.69 2.15
N SER A 99 -8.53 -9.93 0.96
CA SER A 99 -9.65 -9.15 0.42
C SER A 99 -10.97 -9.51 1.13
N LEU A 100 -11.01 -9.43 2.47
CA LEU A 100 -12.19 -9.71 3.27
C LEU A 100 -13.28 -8.65 3.07
N ASP A 101 -14.53 -8.98 3.40
CA ASP A 101 -15.59 -7.98 3.43
C ASP A 101 -15.31 -6.90 4.49
N ASP A 102 -15.81 -5.68 4.25
CA ASP A 102 -15.54 -4.53 5.11
C ASP A 102 -15.94 -4.76 6.56
N ILE A 103 -16.99 -5.55 6.82
CA ILE A 103 -17.44 -5.86 8.18
C ILE A 103 -16.34 -6.54 9.01
N TYR A 104 -15.55 -7.42 8.39
CA TYR A 104 -14.44 -8.10 9.05
C TYR A 104 -13.20 -7.22 9.12
N LEU A 105 -12.90 -6.47 8.05
CA LEU A 105 -11.80 -5.50 8.09
C LEU A 105 -12.02 -4.46 9.20
N TRP A 106 -13.25 -4.00 9.41
CA TRP A 106 -13.60 -3.10 10.50
C TRP A 106 -13.41 -3.71 11.90
N LYS A 107 -13.47 -5.02 12.06
CA LYS A 107 -13.11 -5.69 13.32
C LYS A 107 -11.59 -5.74 13.54
N LEU A 108 -10.80 -5.63 12.47
CA LEU A 108 -9.33 -5.75 12.49
C LEU A 108 -8.60 -4.41 12.61
N VAL A 109 -9.27 -3.28 12.35
CA VAL A 109 -8.60 -1.97 12.22
C VAL A 109 -7.86 -1.50 13.46
N ASP A 110 -8.26 -1.96 14.65
CA ASP A 110 -7.62 -1.57 15.91
C ASP A 110 -6.41 -2.46 16.24
N ASP A 111 -6.30 -3.64 15.60
CA ASP A 111 -5.23 -4.61 15.82
C ASP A 111 -4.19 -4.63 14.68
N VAL A 112 -4.58 -4.28 13.44
CA VAL A 112 -3.73 -4.44 12.25
C VAL A 112 -3.88 -3.25 11.27
N ASP A 113 -2.77 -2.56 11.00
CA ASP A 113 -2.71 -1.42 10.08
C ASP A 113 -3.11 -1.79 8.65
N GLU A 114 -2.78 -2.99 8.17
CA GLU A 114 -3.14 -3.50 6.85
C GLU A 114 -4.65 -3.44 6.59
N ALA A 115 -5.47 -3.70 7.61
CA ALA A 115 -6.92 -3.60 7.48
C ALA A 115 -7.36 -2.15 7.23
N VAL A 116 -6.75 -1.19 7.93
CA VAL A 116 -6.95 0.25 7.70
C VAL A 116 -6.53 0.65 6.29
N LEU A 117 -5.37 0.19 5.81
CA LEU A 117 -4.91 0.49 4.45
C LEU A 117 -5.84 -0.07 3.39
N THR A 118 -6.29 -1.32 3.57
CA THR A 118 -7.18 -2.00 2.63
C THR A 118 -8.52 -1.28 2.54
N LEU A 119 -9.13 -0.93 3.68
CA LEU A 119 -10.33 -0.10 3.72
C LEU A 119 -10.09 1.27 3.09
N GLY A 120 -9.00 1.97 3.46
CA GLY A 120 -8.68 3.28 2.90
C GLY A 120 -8.57 3.28 1.38
N LYS A 121 -7.89 2.27 0.81
CA LYS A 121 -7.80 2.07 -0.65
C LYS A 121 -9.19 1.85 -1.26
N ARG A 122 -10.04 1.03 -0.64
CA ARG A 122 -11.41 0.79 -1.13
C ARG A 122 -12.27 2.06 -1.11
N TYR A 123 -12.27 2.79 -0.01
CA TYR A 123 -13.03 4.04 0.09
C TYR A 123 -12.55 5.08 -0.92
N CYS A 124 -11.24 5.11 -1.22
CA CYS A 124 -10.65 6.00 -2.21
C CYS A 124 -10.96 5.59 -3.67
N LEU A 125 -10.88 4.30 -4.00
CA LEU A 125 -10.95 3.81 -5.38
C LEU A 125 -12.35 3.37 -5.84
N ASN A 126 -13.19 2.88 -4.92
CA ASN A 126 -14.49 2.32 -5.26
C ASN A 126 -15.59 3.39 -5.16
N ASN A 127 -16.40 3.50 -6.21
CA ASN A 127 -17.52 4.45 -6.30
C ASN A 127 -18.71 4.09 -5.41
N LYS A 128 -18.74 2.86 -4.84
CA LYS A 128 -19.74 2.46 -3.84
C LYS A 128 -19.74 3.38 -2.62
N TYR A 129 -18.58 3.86 -2.19
CA TYR A 129 -18.46 4.73 -1.02
C TYR A 129 -18.59 6.18 -1.42
N SER A 130 -19.40 6.92 -0.69
CA SER A 130 -19.55 8.35 -0.83
C SER A 130 -18.31 9.12 -0.35
N THR A 131 -18.22 10.39 -0.76
CA THR A 131 -17.19 11.31 -0.25
C THR A 131 -17.34 11.56 1.26
N LEU A 132 -18.56 11.52 1.79
CA LEU A 132 -18.81 11.70 3.22
C LEU A 132 -18.24 10.53 4.03
N GLU A 133 -18.54 9.30 3.64
CA GLU A 133 -18.02 8.08 4.28
C GLU A 133 -16.49 8.05 4.23
N PHE A 134 -15.89 8.44 3.10
CA PHE A 134 -14.43 8.55 2.99
C PHE A 134 -13.84 9.60 3.93
N LYS A 135 -14.50 10.76 4.05
CA LYS A 135 -14.07 11.82 4.96
C LYS A 135 -14.14 11.36 6.43
N GLU A 136 -15.19 10.65 6.81
CA GLU A 136 -15.34 10.11 8.17
C GLU A 136 -14.27 9.06 8.46
N PHE A 137 -14.00 8.17 7.51
CA PHE A 137 -12.91 7.20 7.59
C PHE A 137 -11.56 7.89 7.83
N LEU A 138 -11.20 8.90 7.03
CA LEU A 138 -9.95 9.64 7.18
C LEU A 138 -9.82 10.35 8.53
N LYS A 139 -10.94 10.87 9.07
CA LYS A 139 -10.95 11.49 10.40
C LYS A 139 -10.69 10.45 11.49
N LYS A 140 -11.29 9.27 11.41
CA LYS A 140 -11.08 8.18 12.38
C LYS A 140 -9.59 7.78 12.43
N PHE A 141 -8.92 7.75 11.28
CA PHE A 141 -7.52 7.35 11.17
C PHE A 141 -6.57 8.52 10.88
N SER A 142 -6.84 9.69 11.45
CA SER A 142 -6.04 10.90 11.21
C SER A 142 -4.57 10.75 11.62
N ASN A 143 -4.30 9.89 12.59
CA ASN A 143 -2.96 9.66 13.14
C ASN A 143 -2.21 8.50 12.44
N ASN A 144 -2.83 7.78 11.50
CA ASN A 144 -2.19 6.68 10.79
C ASN A 144 -1.38 7.20 9.60
N LYS A 145 -0.11 7.56 9.81
CA LYS A 145 0.75 8.15 8.77
C LYS A 145 0.85 7.28 7.50
N TRP A 146 0.91 5.96 7.67
CA TRP A 146 1.07 5.02 6.56
C TRP A 146 -0.16 5.02 5.63
N LEU A 147 -1.36 5.14 6.19
CA LEU A 147 -2.58 5.36 5.43
C LEU A 147 -2.48 6.63 4.56
N TRP A 148 -2.10 7.76 5.15
CA TRP A 148 -2.02 9.03 4.43
C TRP A 148 -1.01 8.98 3.28
N GLU A 149 0.18 8.45 3.54
CA GLU A 149 1.20 8.26 2.50
C GLU A 149 0.69 7.37 1.36
N THR A 150 0.04 6.25 1.71
CA THR A 150 -0.55 5.33 0.74
C THR A 150 -1.59 6.03 -0.14
N LEU A 151 -2.53 6.76 0.45
CA LEU A 151 -3.63 7.40 -0.29
C LEU A 151 -3.15 8.56 -1.17
N ILE A 152 -2.15 9.34 -0.71
CA ILE A 152 -1.55 10.42 -1.51
C ILE A 152 -0.91 9.85 -2.78
N ASN A 153 -0.21 8.73 -2.66
CA ASN A 153 0.48 8.08 -3.78
C ASN A 153 -0.47 7.33 -4.72
N LEU A 154 -1.58 6.80 -4.21
CA LEU A 154 -2.56 6.02 -4.98
C LEU A 154 -3.34 6.86 -6.01
N LYS A 155 -3.47 8.17 -5.80
CA LYS A 155 -4.24 9.11 -6.64
C LYS A 155 -5.71 8.67 -6.81
N CYS A 156 -6.55 8.89 -5.79
CA CYS A 156 -8.00 8.61 -5.87
C CYS A 156 -8.61 9.17 -7.15
N PRO A 157 -9.39 8.42 -7.93
CA PRO A 157 -9.95 8.91 -9.20
C PRO A 157 -10.98 10.02 -9.01
N ASP A 158 -11.76 9.96 -7.94
CA ASP A 158 -12.82 10.93 -7.63
C ASP A 158 -12.26 12.29 -7.15
N ILE A 159 -12.69 13.38 -7.79
CA ILE A 159 -12.16 14.73 -7.54
C ILE A 159 -12.56 15.30 -6.17
N ASP A 160 -13.75 14.95 -5.67
CA ASP A 160 -14.24 15.39 -4.38
C ASP A 160 -13.53 14.64 -3.25
N LYS A 161 -13.32 13.32 -3.40
CA LYS A 161 -12.47 12.53 -2.49
C LYS A 161 -11.04 13.05 -2.47
N GLN A 162 -10.45 13.37 -3.63
CA GLN A 162 -9.14 14.01 -3.68
C GLN A 162 -9.13 15.37 -2.95
N ARG A 163 -10.21 16.16 -3.06
CA ARG A 163 -10.31 17.45 -2.37
C ARG A 163 -10.38 17.26 -0.86
N GLU A 164 -11.20 16.33 -0.36
CA GLU A 164 -11.30 16.05 1.08
C GLU A 164 -10.00 15.46 1.64
N LEU A 165 -9.35 14.52 0.94
CA LEU A 165 -8.04 13.98 1.34
C LEU A 165 -7.02 15.12 1.52
N ARG A 166 -6.92 16.02 0.55
CA ARG A 166 -6.01 17.18 0.65
C ARG A 166 -6.39 18.08 1.82
N LYS A 167 -7.66 18.45 1.92
CA LYS A 167 -8.14 19.35 2.98
C LYS A 167 -7.78 18.79 4.35
N LEU A 168 -8.12 17.54 4.61
CA LEU A 168 -7.87 16.88 5.90
C LEU A 168 -6.38 16.63 6.16
N LEU A 169 -5.57 16.32 5.15
CA LEU A 169 -4.11 16.21 5.33
C LEU A 169 -3.56 17.49 5.97
N PHE A 170 -3.98 18.67 5.49
CA PHE A 170 -3.49 19.96 6.00
C PHE A 170 -4.15 20.38 7.31
N SER A 171 -5.44 20.09 7.53
CA SER A 171 -6.18 20.58 8.70
C SER A 171 -6.22 19.61 9.88
N ASN A 172 -6.01 18.31 9.67
CA ASN A 172 -6.28 17.26 10.65
C ASN A 172 -5.06 16.37 10.96
N THR A 173 -3.90 16.61 10.36
CA THR A 173 -2.69 15.81 10.61
C THR A 173 -1.48 16.69 10.96
N SER A 174 -0.50 16.11 11.63
CA SER A 174 0.81 16.71 11.92
C SER A 174 1.93 16.27 10.97
N PHE A 175 1.60 15.60 9.85
CA PHE A 175 2.59 15.01 8.93
C PHE A 175 3.20 16.05 7.99
N ASP A 176 4.07 16.91 8.53
CA ASP A 176 4.65 18.03 7.78
C ASP A 176 5.53 17.57 6.62
N ASP A 177 6.19 16.42 6.73
CA ASP A 177 6.94 15.81 5.63
C ASP A 177 6.03 15.43 4.46
N LEU A 178 4.86 14.82 4.72
CA LEU A 178 3.88 14.49 3.68
C LEU A 178 3.25 15.76 3.08
N LYS A 179 2.93 16.77 3.90
CA LYS A 179 2.43 18.07 3.44
C LYS A 179 3.44 18.76 2.53
N ASN A 180 4.72 18.77 2.92
CA ASN A 180 5.81 19.34 2.13
C ASN A 180 5.99 18.57 0.82
N ALA A 181 6.04 17.24 0.84
CA ALA A 181 6.14 16.42 -0.36
C ALA A 181 4.97 16.68 -1.33
N PHE A 182 3.76 16.83 -0.80
CA PHE A 182 2.56 17.17 -1.57
C PHE A 182 2.66 18.58 -2.20
N ILE A 183 3.05 19.59 -1.42
CA ILE A 183 3.27 20.97 -1.91
C ILE A 183 4.32 20.97 -3.02
N GLU A 184 5.44 20.29 -2.79
CA GLU A 184 6.53 20.19 -3.74
C GLU A 184 6.09 19.57 -5.06
N GLU A 185 5.30 18.49 -5.02
CA GLU A 185 4.72 17.88 -6.23
C GLU A 185 3.83 18.87 -6.99
N LYS A 186 2.91 19.56 -6.29
CA LYS A 186 2.00 20.51 -6.93
C LYS A 186 2.70 21.72 -7.52
N ILE A 187 3.71 22.25 -6.83
CA ILE A 187 4.54 23.34 -7.35
C ILE A 187 5.32 22.85 -8.57
N SER A 188 5.96 21.68 -8.49
CA SER A 188 6.71 21.10 -9.61
C SER A 188 5.84 20.91 -10.86
N LEU A 189 4.62 20.41 -10.71
CA LEU A 189 3.70 20.26 -11.85
C LEU A 189 3.34 21.61 -12.49
N LYS A 190 3.07 22.65 -11.68
CA LYS A 190 2.81 24.01 -12.19
C LYS A 190 4.04 24.63 -12.85
N LEU A 191 5.23 24.37 -12.32
CA LEU A 191 6.48 24.91 -12.84
C LEU A 191 6.81 24.40 -14.24
N ARG A 192 6.28 23.24 -14.66
CA ARG A 192 6.49 22.70 -16.02
C ARG A 192 5.86 23.54 -17.14
N SER A 193 4.90 24.42 -16.82
CA SER A 193 4.16 25.19 -17.84
C SER A 193 3.98 26.67 -17.51
N VAL A 194 4.50 27.16 -16.39
CA VAL A 194 4.40 28.57 -16.01
C VAL A 194 5.15 29.46 -17.01
N LYS A 195 4.49 30.50 -17.54
CA LYS A 195 5.09 31.43 -18.50
C LYS A 195 5.82 32.62 -17.86
N ARG A 196 5.45 32.96 -16.62
CA ARG A 196 6.00 34.13 -15.92
C ARG A 196 7.41 33.84 -15.42
N GLU A 197 8.41 34.44 -16.06
CA GLU A 197 9.83 34.30 -15.72
C GLU A 197 10.13 34.58 -14.25
N ARG A 198 9.54 35.63 -13.65
CA ARG A 198 9.72 35.96 -12.23
C ARG A 198 9.39 34.77 -11.30
N ILE A 199 8.41 33.95 -11.66
CA ILE A 199 8.04 32.76 -10.89
C ILE A 199 9.09 31.66 -11.06
N ILE A 200 9.55 31.44 -12.30
CA ILE A 200 10.61 30.47 -12.60
C ILE A 200 11.86 30.79 -11.79
N ARG A 201 12.34 32.04 -11.84
CA ARG A 201 13.51 32.52 -11.08
C ARG A 201 13.34 32.34 -9.58
N LYS A 202 12.16 32.70 -9.04
CA LYS A 202 11.85 32.50 -7.61
C LYS A 202 12.07 31.06 -7.18
N TYR A 203 11.52 30.09 -7.91
CA TYR A 203 11.60 28.67 -7.55
C TYR A 203 12.93 28.02 -7.92
N TYR A 204 13.63 28.53 -8.93
CA TYR A 204 15.00 28.13 -9.24
C TYR A 204 15.93 28.38 -8.06
N ASN A 205 15.84 29.58 -7.47
CA ASN A 205 16.67 30.01 -6.34
C ASN A 205 16.37 29.30 -5.01
N MET A 206 15.31 28.48 -4.94
CA MET A 206 15.00 27.67 -3.75
C MET A 206 15.86 26.41 -3.65
N ASN A 207 16.72 26.14 -4.63
CA ASN A 207 17.68 25.02 -4.65
C ASN A 207 17.04 23.65 -4.41
N ASN A 208 15.81 23.46 -4.87
CA ASN A 208 15.10 22.19 -4.74
C ASN A 208 15.27 21.37 -6.04
N PRO A 209 15.87 20.16 -5.99
CA PRO A 209 16.09 19.34 -7.17
C PRO A 209 14.84 19.01 -7.99
N LYS A 210 13.69 18.89 -7.32
CA LYS A 210 12.41 18.61 -7.98
C LYS A 210 11.93 19.84 -8.78
N TYR A 211 12.13 21.03 -8.24
CA TYR A 211 11.82 22.29 -8.93
C TYR A 211 12.76 22.50 -10.10
N TRP A 212 14.06 22.26 -9.94
CA TRP A 212 15.02 22.31 -11.05
C TRP A 212 14.65 21.37 -12.19
N ASN A 213 14.25 20.13 -11.89
CA ASN A 213 13.77 19.21 -12.92
C ASN A 213 12.52 19.70 -13.64
N ALA A 214 11.55 20.27 -12.90
CA ALA A 214 10.36 20.86 -13.50
C ALA A 214 10.66 22.09 -14.36
N ILE A 215 11.57 22.96 -13.90
CA ILE A 215 12.02 24.16 -14.61
C ILE A 215 12.78 23.77 -15.88
N ALA A 216 13.66 22.76 -15.82
CA ALA A 216 14.37 22.25 -17.00
C ALA A 216 13.40 21.72 -18.08
N GLN A 217 12.24 21.19 -17.69
CA GLN A 217 11.20 20.73 -18.62
C GLN A 217 10.35 21.86 -19.22
N ASN A 218 10.33 23.05 -18.62
CA ASN A 218 9.45 24.14 -19.03
C ASN A 218 9.98 24.88 -20.28
N PRO A 219 9.19 24.99 -21.36
CA PRO A 219 9.59 25.73 -22.57
C PRO A 219 9.81 27.24 -22.35
N SER A 220 9.24 27.82 -21.30
CA SER A 220 9.37 29.25 -20.98
C SER A 220 10.60 29.57 -20.14
N THR A 221 11.40 28.57 -19.76
CA THR A 221 12.58 28.78 -18.91
C THR A 221 13.62 29.68 -19.61
N PRO A 222 14.16 30.69 -18.92
CA PRO A 222 15.20 31.56 -19.47
C PRO A 222 16.47 30.80 -19.88
N ILE A 223 17.16 31.33 -20.91
CA ILE A 223 18.38 30.73 -21.47
C ILE A 223 19.50 30.62 -20.43
N ASP A 224 19.69 31.65 -19.61
CA ASP A 224 20.70 31.67 -18.55
C ASP A 224 20.48 30.54 -17.53
N ILE A 225 19.24 30.34 -17.07
CA ILE A 225 18.89 29.23 -16.16
C ILE A 225 19.11 27.87 -16.84
N LEU A 226 18.74 27.73 -18.11
CA LEU A 226 18.94 26.48 -18.83
C LEU A 226 20.43 26.15 -18.96
N SER A 227 21.27 27.14 -19.26
CA SER A 227 22.73 26.99 -19.33
C SER A 227 23.31 26.50 -18.01
N GLU A 228 22.93 27.10 -16.88
CA GLU A 228 23.37 26.65 -15.55
C GLU A 228 22.91 25.21 -15.25
N LEU A 229 21.67 24.86 -15.61
CA LEU A 229 21.12 23.51 -15.37
C LEU A 229 21.76 22.43 -16.24
N VAL A 230 22.39 22.77 -17.38
CA VAL A 230 23.15 21.81 -18.22
C VAL A 230 24.42 21.34 -17.52
N ASP A 231 25.01 22.17 -16.67
CA ASP A 231 26.26 21.88 -15.96
C ASP A 231 26.03 21.33 -14.54
N LEU A 232 24.77 21.15 -14.13
CA LEU A 232 24.41 20.68 -12.80
C LEU A 232 25.02 19.29 -12.48
N LYS A 233 25.75 19.23 -11.37
CA LYS A 233 26.35 18.01 -10.81
C LYS A 233 25.82 17.73 -9.40
N ASN A 234 25.94 16.49 -8.94
CA ASN A 234 25.70 16.09 -7.54
C ASN A 234 24.32 16.48 -6.98
N SER A 235 23.27 16.40 -7.80
CA SER A 235 21.88 16.63 -7.39
C SER A 235 21.02 15.40 -7.68
N LYS A 236 19.97 15.20 -6.86
CA LYS A 236 18.89 14.28 -7.21
C LYS A 236 18.35 14.65 -8.59
N TYR A 237 18.19 13.67 -9.48
CA TYR A 237 17.78 13.86 -10.88
C TYR A 237 18.76 14.60 -11.81
N ALA A 238 20.03 14.83 -11.43
CA ALA A 238 20.98 15.61 -12.25
C ALA A 238 21.02 15.18 -13.74
N ASN A 239 21.02 13.88 -14.03
CA ASN A 239 21.01 13.39 -15.42
C ASN A 239 19.75 13.80 -16.19
N GLN A 240 18.57 13.72 -15.56
CA GLN A 240 17.31 14.13 -16.18
C GLN A 240 17.24 15.65 -16.35
N ILE A 241 17.71 16.40 -15.36
CA ILE A 241 17.78 17.87 -15.39
C ILE A 241 18.62 18.32 -16.58
N ARG A 242 19.87 17.84 -16.70
CA ARG A 242 20.78 18.20 -17.79
C ARG A 242 20.21 17.85 -19.17
N LYS A 243 19.61 16.65 -19.30
CA LYS A 243 18.97 16.22 -20.55
C LYS A 243 17.83 17.16 -20.95
N ASN A 244 16.93 17.48 -20.01
CA ASN A 244 15.78 18.35 -20.27
C ASN A 244 16.22 19.78 -20.58
N ALA A 245 17.19 20.31 -19.83
CA ALA A 245 17.73 21.65 -20.02
C ALA A 245 18.38 21.78 -21.41
N LYS A 246 19.22 20.81 -21.81
CA LYS A 246 19.84 20.79 -23.14
C LYS A 246 18.80 20.77 -24.26
N ASN A 247 17.77 19.93 -24.13
CA ASN A 247 16.71 19.85 -25.14
C ASN A 247 15.95 21.17 -25.31
N ASN A 248 15.60 21.84 -24.21
CA ASN A 248 14.89 23.12 -24.26
C ASN A 248 15.80 24.28 -24.71
N LEU A 249 17.08 24.24 -24.34
CA LEU A 249 18.08 25.22 -24.80
C LEU A 249 18.27 25.15 -26.31
N GLN A 250 18.45 23.94 -26.86
CA GLN A 250 18.54 23.72 -28.31
C GLN A 250 17.30 24.24 -29.06
N LYS A 251 16.11 23.98 -28.53
CA LYS A 251 14.86 24.49 -29.12
C LYS A 251 14.79 26.02 -29.13
N LYS A 252 15.40 26.70 -28.16
CA LYS A 252 15.40 28.17 -28.07
C LYS A 252 16.48 28.82 -28.92
N LEU A 253 17.58 28.13 -29.20
CA LEU A 253 18.66 28.64 -30.04
C LEU A 253 18.43 28.39 -31.54
N ASN A 254 17.54 27.44 -31.88
CA ASN A 254 17.15 27.10 -33.24
C ASN A 254 15.85 27.81 -33.71
N VAL A 255 15.33 28.76 -32.93
CA VAL A 255 14.16 29.61 -33.21
C VAL A 255 14.60 31.06 -33.16
#